data_AF-A0A814UNH6-F1
#
_entry.id   AF-A0A814UNH6-F1
#
_cell.length_a   1.000
_cell.length_b   1.000
_cell.length_c   1.000
_cell.angle_alpha   90.00
_cell.angle_beta   90.00
_cell.angle_gamma   90.00
#
_symmetry.space_group_name_H-M   'P 1'
#
loop_
_entity.id
_entity.type
_entity.pdbx_description
1 polymer ?
#
loop_
_entity_poly.entity_id
_entity_poly.type
_entity_poly.pdbx_seq_one_letter_code
_entity_poly.pdbx_strand_id
1 'polypeptide(L)'
;MPSPTHHIMLQALGSGYTAEQLCVKCAIFLIKIHHGVLTSSHQYLNIVEQLRTRCMDTVEKLRNNVGFNLAGFLKLIRRQIEEQNDVILFTDATQKLTSNEAKKT
;
A
#
# COMPACT_ATOMS: atom_id res chain seq x y z
N MET A 1 -9.53 6.66 29.44
CA MET A 1 -8.48 5.91 28.71
C MET A 1 -8.85 5.94 27.23
N PRO A 2 -7.97 6.36 26.32
CA PRO A 2 -8.31 6.39 24.90
C PRO A 2 -8.57 4.96 24.42
N SER A 3 -9.69 4.76 23.72
CA SER A 3 -10.09 3.45 23.17
C SER A 3 -8.95 2.88 22.30
N PRO A 4 -8.69 1.56 22.34
CA PRO A 4 -7.63 0.92 21.55
C PRO A 4 -7.69 1.26 20.05
N THR A 5 -8.87 1.64 19.56
CA THR A 5 -9.11 2.12 18.20
C THR A 5 -8.35 3.40 17.86
N HIS A 6 -8.20 4.35 18.78
CA HIS A 6 -7.44 5.58 18.56
C HIS A 6 -5.95 5.30 18.40
N HIS A 7 -5.43 4.30 19.12
CA HIS A 7 -4.01 3.97 19.07
C HIS A 7 -3.62 3.33 17.73
N ILE A 8 -4.45 2.43 17.21
CA ILE A 8 -4.27 1.80 15.89
C ILE A 8 -4.32 2.86 14.78
N MET A 9 -5.23 3.82 14.89
CA MET A 9 -5.41 4.88 13.89
C MET A 9 -4.25 5.88 13.89
N LEU A 10 -3.73 6.24 15.06
CA LEU A 10 -2.50 7.04 15.21
C LEU A 10 -1.25 6.30 14.72
N GLN A 11 -1.13 5.00 15.01
CA GLN A 11 -0.03 4.19 14.52
C GLN A 11 -0.07 4.05 12.99
N ALA A 12 -1.25 3.93 12.39
CA ALA A 12 -1.43 3.94 10.94
C ALA A 12 -1.07 5.29 10.31
N LEU A 13 -1.29 6.41 11.00
CA LEU A 13 -0.84 7.73 10.54
C LEU A 13 0.69 7.88 10.59
N GLY A 14 1.37 7.21 11.53
CA GLY A 14 2.84 7.24 11.65
C GLY A 14 3.57 6.31 10.69
N SER A 15 2.92 5.30 10.14
CA SER A 15 3.54 4.23 9.35
C SER A 15 3.33 4.43 7.85
N GLY A 16 3.88 5.48 7.24
CA GLY A 16 4.10 5.60 5.78
C GLY A 16 2.95 5.27 4.82
N TYR A 17 1.71 5.15 5.29
CA TYR A 17 0.56 4.79 4.46
C TYR A 17 0.16 6.01 3.62
N THR A 18 -0.17 5.77 2.35
CA THR A 18 -0.74 6.83 1.52
C THR A 18 -2.14 7.16 2.05
N ALA A 19 -2.60 8.40 1.88
CA ALA A 19 -3.89 8.85 2.38
C ALA A 19 -5.04 7.97 1.88
N GLU A 20 -4.94 7.45 0.66
CA GLU A 20 -5.88 6.54 0.03
C GLU A 20 -5.99 5.21 0.79
N GLN A 21 -4.85 4.63 1.18
CA GLN A 21 -4.81 3.37 1.93
C GLN A 21 -5.44 3.52 3.31
N LEU A 22 -5.18 4.66 3.97
CA LEU A 22 -5.79 4.96 5.27
C LEU A 22 -7.31 5.09 5.15
N CYS A 23 -7.80 5.83 4.16
CA CYS A 23 -9.24 5.99 3.90
C CYS A 23 -9.94 4.65 3.67
N VAL A 24 -9.35 3.74 2.87
CA VAL A 24 -9.90 2.40 2.62
C VAL A 24 -9.96 1.58 3.91
N LYS A 25 -8.90 1.60 4.74
CA LYS A 25 -8.87 0.88 6.02
C LYS A 25 -9.93 1.40 7.00
N CYS A 26 -10.07 2.72 7.09
CA CYS A 26 -11.10 3.35 7.91
C CYS A 26 -12.51 2.98 7.44
N ALA A 27 -12.76 2.99 6.12
CA ALA A 27 -14.03 2.58 5.54
C ALA A 27 -14.39 1.13 5.90
N ILE A 28 -13.45 0.20 5.71
CA ILE A 28 -13.65 -1.22 6.06
C ILE A 28 -13.95 -1.38 7.55
N PHE A 29 -13.24 -0.63 8.40
CA PHE A 29 -13.44 -0.67 9.84
C PHE A 29 -14.83 -0.18 10.25
N LEU A 30 -15.28 0.96 9.72
CA LEU A 30 -16.61 1.49 9.98
C LEU A 30 -17.71 0.54 9.51
N ILE A 31 -17.54 -0.09 8.34
CA ILE A 31 -18.50 -1.09 7.83
C ILE A 31 -18.58 -2.30 8.76
N LYS A 32 -17.44 -2.80 9.27
CA LYS A 32 -17.40 -3.94 10.19
C LYS A 32 -18.13 -3.65 11.51
N ILE A 33 -18.01 -2.44 12.05
CA ILE A 33 -18.65 -2.07 13.32
C ILE A 33 -20.13 -1.80 13.14
N HIS A 34 -20.50 -1.09 12.07
CA HIS A 34 -21.87 -0.59 11.88
C HIS A 34 -22.71 -1.42 10.91
N HIS A 35 -22.29 -2.65 10.58
CA HIS A 35 -22.92 -3.49 9.56
C HIS A 35 -24.45 -3.57 9.72
N GLY A 36 -24.97 -3.77 10.94
CA GLY A 36 -26.42 -3.86 11.18
C GLY A 36 -27.21 -2.60 10.84
N VAL A 37 -26.65 -1.41 11.13
CA VAL A 37 -27.31 -0.12 10.81
C VAL A 37 -27.19 0.18 9.32
N LEU A 38 -26.06 -0.18 8.70
CA LEU A 38 -25.80 0.03 7.29
C LEU A 38 -26.70 -0.85 6.39
N THR A 39 -26.97 -2.10 6.77
CA THR A 39 -27.85 -2.99 6.00
C THR A 39 -29.33 -2.67 6.16
N SER A 40 -29.71 -1.92 7.19
CA SER A 40 -31.11 -1.61 7.50
C SER A 40 -31.66 -0.39 6.75
N SER A 41 -30.81 0.39 6.07
CA SER A 41 -31.25 1.58 5.32
C SER A 41 -30.65 1.61 3.92
N HIS A 42 -31.56 1.71 2.95
CA HIS A 42 -31.24 1.70 1.52
C HIS A 42 -30.36 2.89 1.10
N GLN A 43 -30.41 4.00 1.84
CA GLN A 43 -29.57 5.18 1.62
C GLN A 43 -28.11 4.93 2.01
N TYR A 44 -27.86 4.25 3.14
CA TYR A 44 -26.50 3.91 3.55
C TYR A 44 -25.88 2.84 2.65
N LEU A 45 -26.69 1.90 2.15
CA LEU A 45 -26.24 0.93 1.14
C LEU A 45 -25.72 1.62 -0.14
N ASN A 46 -26.42 2.65 -0.63
CA ASN A 46 -25.97 3.42 -1.80
C ASN A 46 -24.65 4.16 -1.52
N ILE A 47 -24.49 4.74 -0.33
CA ILE A 47 -23.24 5.42 0.06
C ILE A 47 -22.08 4.42 0.15
N VAL A 48 -22.30 3.23 0.71
CA VAL A 48 -21.29 2.15 0.78
C VAL A 48 -20.91 1.69 -0.63
N GLU A 49 -21.86 1.59 -1.56
CA GLU A 49 -21.60 1.19 -2.94
C GLU A 49 -20.79 2.24 -3.72
N GLN A 50 -21.08 3.52 -3.51
CA GLN A 50 -20.28 4.62 -4.05
C GLN A 50 -18.86 4.63 -3.47
N LEU A 51 -18.73 4.41 -2.16
CA LEU A 51 -17.45 4.30 -1.48
C LEU A 51 -16.64 3.12 -2.01
N ARG A 52 -17.27 1.95 -2.19
CA ARG A 52 -16.67 0.75 -2.80
C ARG A 52 -16.09 1.09 -4.17
N THR A 53 -16.88 1.70 -5.04
CA THR A 53 -16.46 2.06 -6.40
C THR A 53 -15.25 2.99 -6.38
N ARG A 54 -15.31 4.07 -5.60
CA ARG A 54 -14.20 5.04 -5.48
C ARG A 54 -12.94 4.41 -4.89
N CYS A 55 -13.07 3.56 -3.88
CA CYS A 55 -11.95 2.85 -3.29
C CYS A 55 -11.29 1.90 -4.30
N MET A 56 -12.09 1.15 -5.07
CA MET A 56 -11.59 0.25 -6.11
C MET A 56 -10.84 1.01 -7.20
N ASP A 57 -11.41 2.11 -7.72
CA ASP A 57 -10.75 2.98 -8.72
C ASP A 57 -9.39 3.48 -8.22
N THR A 58 -9.34 3.85 -6.94
CA THR A 58 -8.13 4.43 -6.33
C THR A 58 -7.04 3.37 -6.15
N VAL A 59 -7.41 2.18 -5.65
CA VAL A 59 -6.49 1.05 -5.51
C VAL A 59 -5.99 0.59 -6.88
N GLU A 60 -6.86 0.56 -7.89
CA GLU A 60 -6.49 0.21 -9.26
C GLU A 60 -5.49 1.21 -9.84
N LYS A 61 -5.73 2.51 -9.71
CA LYS A 61 -4.78 3.55 -10.14
C LYS A 61 -3.43 3.42 -9.44
N LEU A 62 -3.43 3.22 -8.13
CA LEU A 62 -2.19 3.03 -7.37
C LEU A 62 -1.44 1.78 -7.85
N ARG A 63 -2.15 0.65 -8.02
CA ARG A 63 -1.59 -0.60 -8.55
C ARG A 63 -1.02 -0.40 -9.96
N ASN A 64 -1.73 0.30 -10.83
CA ASN A 64 -1.29 0.53 -12.21
C ASN A 64 -0.04 1.40 -12.24
N ASN A 65 0.02 2.47 -11.44
CA ASN A 65 1.21 3.32 -11.35
C ASN A 65 2.41 2.56 -10.78
N VAL A 66 2.22 1.84 -9.68
CA VAL A 66 3.30 1.01 -9.08
C VAL A 66 3.74 -0.08 -10.05
N GLY A 67 2.79 -0.76 -10.69
CA GLY A 67 3.07 -1.83 -11.65
C GLY A 67 3.78 -1.32 -12.91
N PHE A 68 3.36 -0.19 -13.46
CA PHE A 68 4.01 0.46 -14.59
C PHE A 68 5.43 0.92 -14.22
N ASN A 69 5.61 1.57 -13.08
CA ASN A 69 6.91 2.02 -12.62
C ASN A 69 7.86 0.84 -12.34
N LEU A 70 7.34 -0.24 -11.76
CA LEU A 70 8.11 -1.45 -11.49
C LEU A 70 8.50 -2.18 -12.78
N ALA A 71 7.58 -2.31 -13.73
CA ALA A 71 7.85 -3.01 -15.00
C ALA A 71 8.73 -2.19 -15.93
N GLY A 72 8.40 -0.90 -16.12
CA GLY A 72 9.13 -0.02 -17.02
C GLY A 72 10.48 0.38 -16.46
N PHE A 73 10.50 1.08 -15.32
CA PHE A 73 11.74 1.66 -14.81
C PHE A 73 12.65 0.59 -14.18
N LEU A 74 12.11 -0.27 -13.33
CA LEU A 74 12.92 -1.21 -12.55
C LEU A 74 13.33 -2.48 -13.29
N LYS A 75 12.57 -2.94 -14.28
CA LYS A 75 12.92 -4.16 -15.04
C LYS A 75 13.49 -3.85 -16.40
N LEU A 76 12.88 -2.95 -17.17
CA LEU A 76 13.30 -2.69 -18.54
C LEU A 76 14.48 -1.72 -18.61
N ILE A 77 14.36 -0.54 -17.98
CA ILE A 77 15.44 0.46 -17.99
C ILE A 77 16.66 -0.06 -17.23
N ARG A 78 16.46 -0.72 -16.09
CA ARG A 78 17.56 -1.40 -15.37
C ARG A 78 18.33 -2.35 -16.27
N ARG A 79 17.62 -3.25 -16.98
CA ARG A 79 18.25 -4.22 -17.87
C ARG A 79 19.03 -3.52 -19.00
N GLN A 80 18.48 -2.46 -19.60
CA GLN A 80 19.18 -1.70 -20.63
C GLN A 80 20.45 -1.02 -20.10
N ILE A 81 20.41 -0.48 -18.88
CA ILE A 81 21.59 0.13 -18.24
C ILE A 81 22.64 -0.94 -17.91
N GLU A 82 22.22 -2.09 -17.40
CA GLU A 82 23.12 -3.22 -17.10
C GLU A 82 23.75 -3.79 -18.39
N GLU A 83 22.99 -3.90 -19.48
CA GLU A 83 23.49 -4.34 -20.81
C GLU A 83 24.43 -3.30 -21.45
N GLN A 84 24.18 -1.99 -21.29
CA GLN A 84 25.04 -0.95 -21.85
C GLN A 84 26.35 -0.75 -21.09
N ASN A 85 26.34 -0.95 -19.78
CA ASN A 85 27.51 -0.67 -18.93
C ASN A 85 28.29 -1.94 -18.55
N ASP A 86 27.87 -3.14 -18.99
CA ASP A 86 28.44 -4.45 -18.63
C ASP A 86 28.66 -4.63 -17.11
N VAL A 87 27.81 -3.98 -16.32
CA VAL A 87 27.87 -3.91 -14.86
C VAL A 87 26.50 -4.26 -14.31
N ILE A 88 26.44 -5.28 -13.45
CA ILE A 88 25.25 -5.63 -12.69
C ILE A 88 25.06 -4.53 -11.63
N LEU A 89 24.03 -3.69 -11.77
CA LEU A 89 23.90 -2.42 -11.03
C LEU A 89 23.62 -2.61 -9.51
N PHE A 90 23.61 -3.84 -9.00
CA PHE A 90 23.29 -4.13 -7.60
C PHE A 90 24.10 -5.24 -6.93
N THR A 91 25.14 -5.79 -7.57
CA THR A 91 26.00 -6.79 -6.89
C THR A 91 26.63 -6.20 -5.63
N ASP A 92 27.09 -4.95 -5.70
CA ASP A 92 27.82 -4.31 -4.59
C ASP A 92 26.91 -3.88 -3.43
N ALA A 93 25.64 -3.55 -3.72
CA ALA A 93 24.65 -3.18 -2.70
C ALA A 93 24.08 -4.42 -1.98
N THR A 94 23.83 -5.52 -2.70
CA THR A 94 23.36 -6.78 -2.10
C THR A 94 24.47 -7.42 -1.25
N GLN A 95 25.73 -7.34 -1.67
CA GLN A 95 26.88 -7.88 -0.93
C GLN A 95 27.11 -7.16 0.43
N LYS A 96 26.76 -5.86 0.54
CA LYS A 96 26.81 -5.13 1.82
C LYS A 96 25.68 -5.49 2.78
N LEU A 97 24.52 -5.92 2.29
CA LEU A 97 23.42 -6.37 3.14
C LEU A 97 23.71 -7.76 3.72
N THR A 98 24.18 -8.70 2.90
CA THR A 98 24.51 -10.07 3.36
C THR A 98 25.69 -10.10 4.33
N SER A 99 26.68 -9.22 4.14
CA SER A 99 27.84 -9.12 5.05
C SER A 99 27.54 -8.46 6.39
N ASN A 100 26.51 -7.62 6.48
CA ASN A 100 26.04 -7.06 7.75
C ASN A 100 25.16 -8.04 8.55
N GLU A 101 24.46 -8.95 7.86
CA GLU A 101 23.70 -10.04 8.50
C GLU A 101 24.64 -11.14 9.03
N ALA A 102 25.71 -11.47 8.29
CA ALA A 102 26.71 -12.45 8.73
C ALA A 102 27.58 -11.99 9.92
N LYS A 103 27.63 -10.69 10.22
CA LYS A 103 28.36 -10.12 11.39
C LYS A 103 27.51 -9.98 12.66
N LYS A 104 26.21 -10.34 12.59
CA LYS A 104 25.27 -10.29 13.73
C LYS A 104 24.97 -11.66 14.34
N THR A 105 25.71 -12.69 13.94
CA THR A 105 25.72 -14.02 14.58
C THR A 105 27.07 -14.22 15.26
#